data_AF-A0A3S5C209-F1
#
_entry.id   AF-A0A3S5C209-F1
#
_cell.length_a   1.000
_cell.length_b   1.000
_cell.length_c   1.000
_cell.angle_alpha   90.00
_cell.angle_beta   90.00
_cell.angle_gamma   90.00
#
_symmetry.space_group_name_H-M   'P 1'
#
loop_
_entity.id
_entity.type
_entity.pdbx_description
1 polymer ?
#
loop_
_entity_poly.entity_id
_entity_poly.type
_entity_poly.pdbx_seq_one_letter_code
_entity_poly.pdbx_strand_id
1 'polypeptide(L)'
;MKFFSQPFIEIVEGLHPCLKSTFSGGDVIPNSIRLGYVPDLKDDFIEDGMESFRRGATTLLVTGPNMGGKSTLMRQTALLIILAHLVR
;
A
#
# COMPACT_ATOMS: atom_id res chain seq x y z
N MET A 1 -18.29 -5.09 -13.95
CA MET A 1 -17.63 -5.10 -12.62
C MET A 1 -16.86 -6.41 -12.51
N LYS A 2 -15.52 -6.37 -12.45
CA LYS A 2 -14.73 -7.60 -12.21
C LYS A 2 -14.86 -7.93 -10.73
N PHE A 3 -15.54 -9.04 -10.43
CA PHE A 3 -15.55 -9.61 -9.09
C PHE A 3 -14.35 -10.52 -8.95
N PHE A 4 -13.56 -10.29 -7.91
CA PHE A 4 -12.46 -11.17 -7.56
C PHE A 4 -12.93 -12.11 -6.46
N SER A 5 -12.60 -13.40 -6.60
CA SER A 5 -12.99 -14.44 -5.64
C SER A 5 -12.23 -14.37 -4.32
N GLN A 6 -11.08 -13.69 -4.32
CA GLN A 6 -10.22 -13.53 -3.15
C GLN A 6 -10.01 -12.04 -2.82
N PRO A 7 -10.02 -11.66 -1.53
CA PRO A 7 -9.78 -10.29 -1.12
C PRO A 7 -8.30 -9.91 -1.31
N PHE A 8 -8.09 -8.67 -1.76
CA PHE A 8 -6.76 -8.09 -1.88
C PHE A 8 -6.81 -6.57 -1.73
N ILE A 9 -5.64 -5.99 -1.45
CA ILE A 9 -5.36 -4.56 -1.52
C ILE A 9 -4.14 -4.42 -2.42
N GLU A 10 -4.27 -3.60 -3.46
CA GLU A 10 -3.14 -3.18 -4.27
C GLU A 10 -3.14 -1.66 -4.39
N ILE A 11 -2.05 -1.04 -3.96
CA ILE A 11 -1.77 0.38 -4.09
C ILE A 11 -0.37 0.48 -4.69
N VAL A 12 -0.27 1.06 -5.87
CA VAL A 12 1.01 1.29 -6.57
C VAL A 12 1.30 2.79 -6.52
N GLU A 13 2.45 3.17 -5.98
CA GLU A 13 2.91 4.56 -5.86
C GLU A 13 1.83 5.49 -5.28
N GLY A 14 1.17 5.05 -4.21
CA GLY A 14 0.10 5.78 -3.57
C GLY A 14 0.61 7.01 -2.81
N LEU A 15 -0.19 8.07 -2.78
CA LEU A 15 0.08 9.28 -2.03
C LEU A 15 -0.99 9.50 -0.95
N HIS A 16 -0.58 9.98 0.22
CA HIS A 16 -1.52 10.32 1.29
C HIS A 16 -2.34 11.55 0.89
N PRO A 17 -3.69 11.44 0.75
CA PRO A 17 -4.52 12.49 0.14
C PRO A 17 -4.37 13.88 0.77
N CYS A 18 -4.23 13.95 2.09
CA CYS A 18 -4.16 15.23 2.82
C CYS A 18 -2.74 15.77 3.04
N LEU A 19 -1.69 14.98 2.79
CA LEU A 19 -0.31 15.43 3.02
C LEU A 19 0.22 16.23 1.84
N LYS A 20 -0.20 15.90 0.61
CA LYS A 20 0.20 16.61 -0.59
C LYS A 20 -0.10 18.12 -0.54
N SER A 21 -1.18 18.51 0.14
CA SER A 21 -1.61 19.91 0.26
C SER A 21 -1.04 20.66 1.46
N THR A 22 -0.54 19.93 2.47
CA THR A 22 -0.30 20.50 3.81
C THR A 22 1.16 20.34 4.26
N PHE A 23 1.92 19.47 3.62
CA PHE A 23 3.32 19.24 3.96
C PHE A 23 4.21 20.31 3.34
N SER A 24 4.90 21.06 4.19
CA SER A 24 5.84 22.13 3.81
C SER A 24 7.31 21.69 3.81
N GLY A 25 7.58 20.42 4.12
CA GLY A 25 8.92 19.85 4.26
C GLY A 25 9.55 19.32 2.96
N GLY A 26 8.97 19.63 1.79
CA GLY A 26 9.40 19.13 0.48
C GLY A 26 8.40 18.14 -0.14
N ASP A 27 8.91 17.27 -1.01
CA ASP A 27 8.07 16.31 -1.74
C ASP A 27 7.58 15.17 -0.85
N VAL A 28 6.33 14.77 -1.06
CA VAL A 28 5.76 13.57 -0.43
C VAL A 28 6.16 12.35 -1.23
N ILE A 29 6.91 11.44 -0.60
CA ILE A 29 7.33 10.19 -1.23
C ILE A 29 6.13 9.25 -1.38
N PRO A 30 5.81 8.78 -2.59
CA PRO A 30 4.79 7.76 -2.80
C PRO A 30 5.18 6.44 -2.14
N ASN A 31 4.17 5.65 -1.74
CA ASN A 31 4.39 4.33 -1.16
C ASN A 31 3.47 3.30 -1.80
N SER A 32 4.03 2.14 -2.09
CA SER A 32 3.32 0.97 -2.63
C SER A 32 2.99 -0.03 -1.53
N ILE A 33 1.79 -0.61 -1.56
CA ILE A 33 1.34 -1.67 -0.64
C ILE A 33 0.60 -2.75 -1.42
N ARG A 34 0.93 -4.02 -1.13
CA ARG A 34 0.21 -5.20 -1.61
C ARG A 34 -0.13 -6.13 -0.45
N LEU A 35 -1.39 -6.53 -0.36
CA LEU A 35 -1.88 -7.53 0.59
C LEU A 35 -2.89 -8.45 -0.09
N GLY A 36 -2.86 -9.72 0.28
CA GLY A 36 -3.74 -10.75 -0.26
C GLY A 36 -3.29 -11.27 -1.62
N TYR A 37 -4.22 -11.90 -2.34
CA TYR A 37 -3.95 -12.47 -3.66
C TYR A 37 -4.23 -11.44 -4.74
N VAL A 38 -3.22 -10.64 -5.06
CA VAL A 38 -3.30 -9.66 -6.15
C VAL A 38 -3.41 -10.42 -7.48
N PRO A 39 -4.50 -10.21 -8.25
CA PRO A 39 -4.69 -10.83 -9.57
C PRO A 39 -3.57 -10.44 -10.54
N ASP A 40 -3.24 -11.33 -11.48
CA ASP A 40 -2.26 -11.08 -12.54
C ASP A 40 -0.80 -10.79 -12.08
N LEU A 41 -0.55 -10.79 -10.76
CA LEU A 41 0.79 -10.78 -10.19
C LEU A 41 1.39 -12.19 -10.31
N LYS A 42 2.51 -12.30 -11.03
CA LYS A 42 3.28 -13.55 -11.09
C LYS A 42 3.84 -13.84 -9.69
N ASP A 43 4.07 -15.12 -9.39
CA ASP A 43 4.79 -15.48 -8.17
C ASP A 43 6.20 -14.89 -8.29
N ASP A 44 6.40 -13.69 -7.73
CA ASP A 44 7.72 -13.09 -7.66
C ASP A 44 8.57 -14.03 -6.83
N PHE A 45 9.50 -14.69 -7.53
CA PHE A 45 10.52 -15.53 -6.95
C PHE A 45 11.17 -14.76 -5.78
N ILE A 46 11.43 -15.49 -4.70
CA ILE A 46 12.27 -15.01 -3.61
C ILE A 46 13.69 -14.91 -4.21
N GLU A 47 14.01 -13.81 -4.87
CA GLU A 47 15.40 -13.45 -5.19
C GLU A 47 15.96 -12.63 -4.04
N ASP A 48 17.14 -13.09 -3.59
CA ASP A 48 17.98 -12.57 -2.52
C ASP A 48 17.73 -11.10 -2.13
N GLY A 49 17.01 -10.91 -1.03
CA GLY A 49 17.10 -9.69 -0.21
C GLY A 49 16.41 -8.42 -0.72
N MET A 50 15.65 -8.47 -1.83
CA MET A 50 14.81 -7.35 -2.26
C MET A 50 13.41 -7.47 -1.62
N GLU A 51 12.84 -6.38 -1.11
CA GLU A 51 11.51 -6.33 -0.47
C GLU A 51 10.36 -6.72 -1.42
N SER A 52 10.22 -8.02 -1.70
CA SER A 52 9.10 -8.58 -2.42
C SER A 52 7.97 -8.91 -1.43
N PHE A 53 6.79 -8.33 -1.65
CA PHE A 53 5.58 -8.68 -0.90
C PHE A 53 5.20 -10.13 -1.23
N ARG A 54 5.27 -11.02 -0.24
CA ARG A 54 4.85 -12.42 -0.40
C ARG A 54 3.40 -12.49 -0.88
N ARG A 55 3.18 -13.11 -2.04
CA ARG A 55 1.83 -13.31 -2.61
C ARG A 55 0.91 -14.01 -1.59
N GLY A 56 -0.31 -13.49 -1.43
CA GLY A 56 -1.28 -14.03 -0.48
C GLY A 56 -1.06 -13.61 0.98
N ALA A 57 0.00 -12.86 1.31
CA ALA A 57 0.18 -12.34 2.65
C ALA A 57 -0.92 -11.34 3.00
N THR A 58 -1.67 -11.60 4.06
CA THR A 58 -2.78 -10.75 4.52
C THR A 58 -2.37 -9.80 5.65
N THR A 59 -1.14 -9.92 6.15
CA THR A 59 -0.60 -9.14 7.27
C THR A 59 0.76 -8.59 6.91
N LEU A 60 0.98 -7.30 7.19
CA LEU A 60 2.26 -6.62 7.06
C LEU A 60 2.77 -6.16 8.43
N LEU A 61 3.98 -6.57 8.80
CA LEU A 61 4.65 -6.09 10.01
C LEU A 61 5.55 -4.90 9.66
N VAL A 62 5.11 -3.70 10.01
CA VAL A 62 5.86 -2.46 9.74
C VAL A 62 6.66 -2.07 10.99
N THR A 63 7.99 -1.97 10.85
CA THR A 63 8.91 -1.60 11.94
C THR A 63 9.76 -0.37 11.57
N GLY A 64 10.62 0.08 12.48
CA GLY A 64 11.57 1.17 12.25
C GLY A 64 11.50 2.29 13.30
N PRO A 65 12.44 3.26 13.27
CA PRO A 65 12.52 4.37 14.21
C PRO A 65 11.19 5.12 14.31
N ASN A 66 10.89 5.76 15.45
CA ASN A 66 9.62 6.47 15.66
C ASN A 66 9.52 7.80 14.90
N MET A 67 9.59 7.74 13.57
CA MET A 67 9.32 8.81 12.64
C MET A 67 7.92 8.63 12.03
N GLY A 68 7.26 9.74 11.69
CA GLY A 68 5.85 9.80 11.29
C GLY A 68 5.49 8.98 10.04
N GLY A 69 6.48 8.54 9.24
CA GLY A 69 6.28 7.78 8.01
C GLY A 69 5.43 6.51 8.16
N LYS A 70 5.61 5.75 9.25
CA LYS A 70 4.83 4.51 9.50
C LYS A 70 3.34 4.80 9.69
N SER A 71 3.01 5.78 10.54
CA SER A 71 1.63 6.18 10.78
C SER A 71 1.01 6.86 9.55
N THR A 72 1.82 7.58 8.77
CA THR A 72 1.43 8.15 7.49
C THR A 72 1.07 7.05 6.49
N LEU A 73 1.90 6.01 6.34
CA LEU A 73 1.64 4.87 5.47
C LEU A 73 0.30 4.19 5.81
N MET A 74 0.09 3.85 7.09
CA MET A 74 -1.15 3.20 7.53
C MET A 74 -2.40 4.05 7.27
N ARG A 75 -2.34 5.37 7.54
CA ARG A 75 -3.45 6.28 7.26
C ARG A 75 -3.68 6.48 5.77
N GLN A 76 -2.62 6.59 4.98
CA GLN A 76 -2.71 6.65 3.52
C GLN A 76 -3.47 5.44 2.98
N THR A 77 -3.07 4.22 3.37
CA THR A 77 -3.72 2.98 2.93
C THR A 77 -5.20 2.99 3.26
N ALA A 78 -5.56 3.30 4.50
CA ALA A 78 -6.96 3.35 4.93
C ALA A 78 -7.79 4.37 4.13
N LEU A 79 -7.27 5.58 3.95
CA LEU A 79 -7.95 6.64 3.20
C LEU A 79 -8.12 6.28 1.71
N LEU A 80 -7.08 5.74 1.07
CA LEU A 80 -7.15 5.33 -0.33
C LEU A 80 -8.16 4.19 -0.54
N ILE A 81 -8.25 3.24 0.39
CA ILE A 81 -9.26 2.18 0.35
C ILE A 81 -10.68 2.76 0.42
N ILE A 82 -10.92 3.69 1.36
CA ILE A 82 -12.22 4.36 1.49
C ILE A 82 -12.55 5.08 0.18
N LEU A 83 -11.63 5.91 -0.34
CA LEU A 83 -11.84 6.66 -1.57
C LEU A 83 -12.14 5.73 -2.76
N ALA A 84 -11.41 4.62 -2.90
CA ALA A 84 -11.64 3.65 -3.97
C ALA A 84 -13.04 3.01 -3.93
N HIS A 85 -13.68 2.94 -2.75
CA HIS A 85 -15.05 2.43 -2.61
C HIS A 85 -16.12 3.50 -2.74
N LEU A 86 -15.78 4.79 -2.61
CA LEU A 86 -16.72 5.90 -2.82
C LEU A 86 -17.02 6.15 -4.29
N VAL A 87 -16.07 5.87 -5.18
CA VAL A 87 -16.25 6.05 -6.64
C VAL A 87 -16.79 4.79 -7.32
N ARG A 88 -17.36 3.88 -6.52
CA ARG A 88 -17.76 2.53 -6.95
C ARG A 88 -19.25 2.45 -7.25
#